data_AF-A0A7C1G989-F1
#
_entry.id   AF-A0A7C1G989-F1
#
_cell.length_a   1.000
_cell.length_b   1.000
_cell.length_c   1.000
_cell.angle_alpha   90.00
_cell.angle_beta   90.00
_cell.angle_gamma   90.00
#
_symmetry.space_group_name_H-M   'P 1'
#
loop_
_entity.id
_entity.type
_entity.pdbx_description
1 polymer ?
#
loop_
_entity_poly.entity_id
_entity_poly.type
_entity_poly.pdbx_seq_one_letter_code
_entity_poly.pdbx_strand_id
1 'polypeptide(L)'
;MSEVYFIKAQRPRYNKSESLVIKLPELLDKVGLGNILSKDALVAIKIHFGVVGGYRSIRPQFIKQLVDYIKNKETHPFLVDTWGLKH
;
A
#
# COMPACT_ATOMS: atom_id res chain seq x y z
N MET A 1 -16.27 -18.33 1.66
CA MET A 1 -15.71 -17.55 0.52
C MET A 1 -14.98 -16.35 1.11
N SER A 2 -13.84 -15.96 0.53
CA SER A 2 -13.11 -14.77 0.98
C SER A 2 -13.64 -13.51 0.30
N GLU A 3 -13.71 -12.41 1.03
CA GLU A 3 -14.04 -11.10 0.45
C GLU A 3 -12.85 -10.55 -0.32
N VAL A 4 -13.11 -10.01 -1.52
CA VAL A 4 -12.09 -9.45 -2.42
C VAL A 4 -12.42 -8.00 -2.71
N TYR A 5 -11.46 -7.11 -2.46
CA TYR A 5 -11.60 -5.66 -2.67
C TYR A 5 -10.78 -5.22 -3.88
N PHE A 6 -11.36 -4.41 -4.76
CA PHE A 6 -10.70 -3.93 -5.97
C PHE A 6 -10.98 -2.44 -6.24
N ILE A 7 -9.99 -1.75 -6.80
CA ILE A 7 -10.14 -0.37 -7.28
C ILE A 7 -10.16 -0.38 -8.80
N LYS A 8 -11.25 0.11 -9.39
CA LYS A 8 -11.38 0.24 -10.84
C LYS A 8 -10.32 1.18 -11.42
N ALA A 9 -9.51 0.67 -12.35
CA ALA A 9 -8.46 1.41 -13.05
C ALA A 9 -8.99 2.33 -14.17
N GLN A 10 -10.19 2.04 -14.67
CA GLN A 10 -10.86 2.89 -15.66
C GLN A 10 -11.18 4.25 -15.04
N ARG A 11 -10.79 5.32 -15.73
CA ARG A 11 -11.11 6.70 -15.37
C ARG A 11 -12.34 7.16 -16.16
N PRO A 12 -13.53 7.25 -15.56
CA PRO A 12 -14.74 7.69 -16.26
C PRO A 12 -14.72 9.20 -16.55
N ARG A 13 -13.93 9.98 -15.79
CA ARG A 13 -13.80 11.43 -15.94
C ARG A 13 -12.33 11.84 -15.77
N TYR A 14 -11.97 12.97 -16.36
CA TYR A 14 -10.66 13.59 -16.18
C TYR A 14 -10.62 14.37 -14.85
N ASN A 15 -10.61 13.64 -13.73
CA ASN A 15 -10.52 14.21 -12.40
C ASN A 15 -9.46 13.45 -11.57
N LYS A 16 -8.78 14.18 -10.69
CA LYS A 16 -7.78 13.64 -9.77
C LYS A 16 -8.35 12.55 -8.86
N SER A 17 -9.62 12.64 -8.45
CA SER A 17 -10.30 11.63 -7.63
C SER A 17 -10.39 10.25 -8.31
N GLU A 18 -10.31 10.19 -9.64
CA GLU A 18 -10.37 8.92 -10.37
C GLU A 18 -9.02 8.17 -10.37
N SER A 19 -7.95 8.78 -9.86
CA SER A 19 -6.63 8.17 -9.74
C SER A 19 -6.62 6.99 -8.77
N LEU A 20 -6.06 5.86 -9.18
CA LEU A 20 -5.90 4.67 -8.34
C LEU A 20 -5.17 4.95 -7.03
N VAL A 21 -4.11 5.76 -7.09
CA VAL A 21 -3.28 6.11 -5.93
C VAL A 21 -4.11 6.91 -4.91
N ILE A 22 -5.05 7.74 -5.36
CA ILE A 22 -5.87 8.59 -4.50
C ILE A 22 -7.06 7.84 -3.92
N LYS A 23 -7.56 6.84 -4.63
CA LYS A 23 -8.62 5.93 -4.14
C LYS A 23 -8.09 4.86 -3.19
N LEU A 24 -6.76 4.66 -3.12
CA LEU A 24 -6.15 3.61 -2.31
C LEU A 24 -6.54 3.68 -0.82
N PRO A 25 -6.49 4.86 -0.14
CA PRO A 25 -6.87 4.95 1.27
C PRO A 25 -8.31 4.46 1.55
N GLU A 26 -9.27 4.78 0.68
CA GLU A 26 -10.66 4.32 0.81
C GLU A 26 -10.76 2.79 0.80
N LEU A 27 -9.95 2.13 -0.04
CA LEU A 27 -9.87 0.67 -0.06
C LEU A 27 -9.26 0.12 1.23
N LEU A 28 -8.20 0.75 1.74
CA LEU A 28 -7.54 0.33 2.97
C LEU A 28 -8.48 0.42 4.18
N ASP A 29 -9.31 1.47 4.23
CA ASP A 29 -10.37 1.61 5.23
C ASP A 29 -11.44 0.51 5.07
N LYS A 30 -11.89 0.24 3.85
CA LYS A 30 -12.88 -0.82 3.57
C LYS A 30 -12.41 -2.22 3.94
N VAL A 31 -11.11 -2.49 3.79
CA VAL A 31 -10.47 -3.75 4.21
C VAL A 31 -10.28 -3.82 5.73
N GLY A 32 -10.46 -2.70 6.43
CA GLY A 32 -10.30 -2.64 7.89
C GLY A 32 -8.84 -2.59 8.33
N LEU A 33 -7.91 -2.15 7.47
CA LEU A 33 -6.49 -2.06 7.82
C LEU A 33 -6.26 -1.17 9.05
N GLY A 34 -7.02 -0.08 9.17
CA GLY A 34 -6.95 0.80 10.34
C GLY A 34 -7.26 0.11 11.67
N ASN A 35 -8.06 -0.96 11.66
CA ASN A 35 -8.52 -1.65 12.88
C ASN A 35 -7.44 -2.53 13.51
N ILE A 36 -6.39 -2.88 12.75
CA ILE A 36 -5.28 -3.70 13.23
C ILE A 36 -4.04 -2.86 13.61
N LEU A 37 -4.13 -1.54 13.46
CA LEU A 37 -3.04 -0.62 13.79
C LEU A 37 -3.25 -0.07 15.20
N SER A 38 -2.28 -0.28 16.08
CA SER A 38 -2.28 0.30 17.43
C SER A 38 -1.38 1.52 17.49
N LYS A 39 -1.76 2.51 18.29
CA LYS A 39 -0.95 3.70 18.56
C LYS A 39 0.46 3.31 19.01
N ASP A 40 1.45 4.05 18.52
CA ASP A 40 2.89 3.87 18.76
C ASP A 40 3.46 2.50 18.31
N ALA A 41 2.68 1.69 17.60
CA ALA A 41 3.15 0.41 17.10
C ALA A 41 4.21 0.56 16.00
N LEU A 42 5.21 -0.32 16.04
CA LEU A 42 6.15 -0.52 14.94
C LEU A 42 5.49 -1.38 13.86
N VAL A 43 5.35 -0.84 12.65
CA VAL A 43 4.64 -1.51 11.55
C VAL A 43 5.62 -1.86 10.43
N ALA A 44 5.96 -3.13 10.32
CA ALA A 44 6.78 -3.63 9.23
C ALA A 44 5.94 -3.77 7.95
N ILE A 45 6.27 -3.00 6.92
CA ILE A 45 5.65 -3.11 5.60
C ILE A 45 6.58 -3.93 4.71
N LYS A 46 6.28 -5.22 4.58
CA LYS A 46 7.04 -6.12 3.72
C LYS A 46 6.71 -5.85 2.27
N ILE A 47 7.74 -5.54 1.48
CA ILE A 47 7.65 -5.37 0.04
C ILE A 47 8.84 -6.07 -0.63
N HIS A 48 8.82 -6.08 -1.96
CA HIS A 48 9.97 -6.45 -2.77
C HIS A 48 10.36 -5.22 -3.58
N PHE A 49 11.57 -4.67 -3.38
CA PHE A 49 12.01 -3.48 -4.11
C PHE A 49 12.30 -3.74 -5.59
N GLY A 50 12.38 -5.03 -5.97
CA GLY A 50 12.76 -5.46 -7.30
C GLY A 50 14.20 -5.94 -7.32
N VAL A 51 14.65 -6.30 -8.50
CA VAL A 51 15.97 -6.86 -8.77
C VAL A 51 16.57 -6.11 -9.94
N VAL A 52 17.89 -6.13 -10.09
CA VAL A 52 18.54 -5.54 -11.27
C VAL A 52 17.96 -6.17 -12.53
N GLY A 53 17.45 -5.34 -13.45
CA GLY A 53 16.77 -5.78 -14.68
C GLY A 53 15.32 -6.23 -14.50
N GLY A 54 14.80 -6.29 -13.27
CA GLY A 54 13.42 -6.65 -12.97
C GLY A 54 12.47 -5.44 -12.93
N TYR A 55 11.26 -5.63 -13.46
CA TYR A 55 10.18 -4.63 -13.43
C TYR A 55 9.03 -5.02 -12.48
N ARG A 56 9.21 -6.06 -11.67
CA ARG A 56 8.22 -6.59 -10.73
C ARG A 56 8.34 -5.92 -9.35
N SER A 57 8.18 -4.60 -9.33
CA SER A 57 8.08 -3.82 -8.09
C SER A 57 6.78 -3.04 -8.05
N ILE A 58 6.28 -2.80 -6.84
CA ILE A 58 5.13 -1.90 -6.66
C ILE A 58 5.62 -0.48 -6.92
N ARG A 59 4.87 0.28 -7.72
CA ARG A 59 5.26 1.65 -8.03
C ARG A 59 5.30 2.49 -6.73
N PRO A 60 6.34 3.31 -6.50
CA PRO A 60 6.54 4.03 -5.24
C PRO A 60 5.36 4.89 -4.77
N GLN A 61 4.52 5.37 -5.69
CA GLN A 61 3.38 6.22 -5.36
C GLN A 61 2.32 5.47 -4.52
N PHE A 62 2.12 4.17 -4.77
CA PHE A 62 1.21 3.34 -3.96
C PHE A 62 1.80 3.06 -2.58
N ILE A 63 3.10 2.80 -2.51
CA ILE A 63 3.82 2.57 -1.24
C ILE A 63 3.75 3.82 -0.37
N LYS A 64 3.98 5.00 -0.96
CA LYS A 64 3.88 6.28 -0.24
C LYS A 64 2.49 6.50 0.37
N GLN A 65 1.42 6.23 -0.38
CA GLN A 65 0.05 6.35 0.14
C GLN A 65 -0.24 5.38 1.28
N LEU A 66 0.23 4.13 1.18
CA LEU A 66 0.11 3.15 2.25
C LEU A 66 0.87 3.60 3.51
N VAL A 67 2.10 4.09 3.35
CA VAL A 67 2.92 4.60 4.46
C VAL A 67 2.24 5.79 5.13
N ASP A 68 1.73 6.74 4.35
CA ASP A 68 1.02 7.91 4.89
C ASP A 68 -0.26 7.51 5.63
N TYR A 69 -1.02 6.58 5.06
CA TYR A 69 -2.21 6.02 5.70
C TYR A 69 -1.89 5.43 7.08
N ILE A 70 -0.83 4.64 7.17
CA ILE A 70 -0.39 4.00 8.43
C ILE A 70 0.12 5.04 9.43
N LYS A 71 0.92 6.02 8.96
CA LYS A 71 1.42 7.13 9.80
C LYS A 71 0.28 7.96 10.41
N ASN A 72 -0.80 8.19 9.67
CA ASN A 72 -1.96 8.95 10.14
C ASN A 72 -2.71 8.27 11.31
N LYS A 73 -2.39 7.01 11.62
CA LYS A 73 -2.91 6.27 12.79
C LYS A 73 -1.98 6.34 14.00
N GLU A 74 -1.09 7.34 14.06
CA GLU A 74 -0.11 7.53 15.13
C GLU A 74 0.80 6.31 15.33
N THR A 75 1.29 5.74 14.22
CA THR A 75 2.17 4.56 14.23
C THR A 75 3.52 4.84 13.59
N HIS A 76 4.45 3.88 13.70
CA HIS A 76 5.81 3.98 13.20
C HIS A 76 6.07 2.93 12.10
N PRO A 77 5.65 3.20 10.84
CA PRO A 77 5.89 2.28 9.74
C PRO A 77 7.33 2.35 9.21
N PHE A 78 7.87 1.19 8.85
CA PHE A 78 9.13 1.06 8.14
C PHE A 78 9.01 0.01 7.03
N LEU A 79 9.75 0.23 5.94
CA LEU A 79 9.78 -0.71 4.83
C LEU A 79 10.81 -1.79 5.12
N VAL A 80 10.42 -3.05 4.91
CA VAL A 80 11.35 -4.18 4.92
C VAL A 80 11.30 -4.86 3.57
N ASP A 81 12.47 -5.16 3.04
CA ASP A 81 12.60 -6.06 1.91
C ASP A 81 13.19 -7.36 2.41
N THR A 82 12.44 -8.43 2.22
CA THR A 82 12.93 -9.78 2.44
C THR A 82 13.19 -10.38 1.08
N TRP A 83 14.46 -10.40 0.73
CA TRP A 83 14.98 -11.04 -0.46
C TRP A 83 15.62 -12.38 -0.09
N GLY A 84 15.31 -13.44 -0.85
CA GLY A 84 15.95 -14.74 -0.66
C GLY A 84 17.34 -14.74 -1.30
N LEU A 85 18.36 -15.22 -0.57
CA LEU A 85 19.81 -15.21 -0.82
C LEU A 85 20.34 -15.61 -2.23
N LYS A 86 19.49 -15.92 -3.21
CA LYS A 86 19.89 -16.28 -4.58
C LYS A 86 18.89 -15.77 -5.62
N HIS A 87 19.34 -14.85 -6.46
CA HIS A 87 18.95 -14.78 -7.87
C HIS A 87 20.21 -14.90 -8.69
#